data_AF-A0A939AWM8-F1
#
_entry.id   AF-A0A939AWM8-F1
#
_cell.length_a   1.000
_cell.length_b   1.000
_cell.length_c   1.000
_cell.angle_alpha   90.00
_cell.angle_beta   90.00
_cell.angle_gamma   90.00
#
_symmetry.space_group_name_H-M   'P 1'
#
loop_
_entity.id
_entity.type
_entity.pdbx_description
1 polymer ?
#
loop_
_entity_poly.entity_id
_entity_poly.type
_entity_poly.pdbx_seq_one_letter_code
_entity_poly.pdbx_strand_id
1 'polypeptide(L)'
;PRHWRGTGYDTLAQQGIVKLRCPTTYTCVKRPVPHPQAHLALNVSRLAVGPDTVLINVPKLKTHNLAITTLCLKNMMGAVNVFDRHYCAQSWREIPPELRHDDRPRHEWMDERVHALWQAGLARRLNDTAKAVPPHLNIVEGVVGRDGTGFHRGRNYPLGLVIAGVNMVAVDSVASYLMGFDPAQLIYLRMAAEAGLGCNDLAALRVCVVADGAIVPCLDLAALRADPPLRVIRGIVGESDSFNC
;
A
#
# COMPACT_ATOMS: atom_id res chain seq x y z
N PRO A 1 17.90 -14.75 -3.83
CA PRO A 1 16.54 -15.26 -4.11
C PRO A 1 15.92 -14.55 -5.32
N ARG A 2 15.07 -15.21 -6.12
CA ARG A 2 14.46 -14.59 -7.33
C ARG A 2 13.73 -13.27 -7.05
N HIS A 3 13.15 -13.13 -5.86
CA HIS A 3 12.39 -11.94 -5.44
C HIS A 3 13.17 -10.62 -5.45
N TRP A 4 14.51 -10.66 -5.37
CA TRP A 4 15.36 -9.48 -5.28
C TRP A 4 16.11 -9.18 -6.58
N ARG A 5 15.97 -10.03 -7.60
CA ARG A 5 16.68 -9.86 -8.87
C ARG A 5 16.25 -8.55 -9.54
N GLY A 6 17.22 -7.74 -9.96
CA GLY A 6 16.97 -6.48 -10.65
C GLY A 6 16.57 -5.31 -9.74
N THR A 7 16.61 -5.50 -8.41
CA THR A 7 16.33 -4.44 -7.42
C THR A 7 17.60 -3.73 -6.92
N GLY A 8 18.78 -4.33 -7.14
CA GLY A 8 20.05 -3.88 -6.56
C GLY A 8 20.28 -4.36 -5.12
N TYR A 9 19.28 -4.92 -4.45
CA TYR A 9 19.42 -5.43 -3.08
C TYR A 9 20.39 -6.62 -2.98
N ASP A 10 20.51 -7.43 -4.03
CA ASP A 10 21.48 -8.51 -4.12
C ASP A 10 22.93 -8.00 -4.11
N THR A 11 23.20 -6.90 -4.82
CA THR A 11 24.49 -6.22 -4.77
C THR A 11 24.81 -5.69 -3.38
N LEU A 12 23.85 -5.00 -2.73
CA LEU A 12 24.02 -4.50 -1.36
C LEU A 12 24.28 -5.64 -0.36
N ALA A 13 23.67 -6.80 -0.58
CA ALA A 13 23.88 -7.98 0.25
C ALA A 13 25.26 -8.62 0.04
N GLN A 14 25.74 -8.66 -1.21
CA GLN A 14 27.09 -9.15 -1.54
C GLN A 14 28.19 -8.27 -0.93
N GLN A 15 27.94 -6.96 -0.81
CA GLN A 15 28.83 -6.01 -0.13
C GLN A 15 28.82 -6.16 1.40
N GLY A 16 27.98 -7.03 1.97
CA GLY A 16 27.89 -7.26 3.40
C GLY A 16 27.18 -6.16 4.19
N ILE A 17 26.61 -5.14 3.51
CA ILE A 17 25.93 -4.01 4.13
C ILE A 17 24.57 -4.42 4.71
N VAL A 18 23.84 -5.28 3.99
CA VAL A 18 22.50 -5.72 4.37
C VAL A 18 22.34 -7.23 4.29
N LYS A 19 21.42 -7.78 5.10
CA LYS A 19 21.00 -9.19 5.00
C LYS A 19 19.60 -9.27 4.44
N LEU A 20 19.44 -9.94 3.31
CA LEU A 20 18.12 -10.17 2.71
C LEU A 20 17.45 -11.36 3.38
N ARG A 21 16.21 -11.15 3.83
CA ARG A 21 15.37 -12.15 4.49
C ARG A 21 13.96 -12.08 3.90
N CYS A 22 13.39 -13.24 3.61
CA CYS A 22 12.02 -13.38 3.12
C CYS A 22 11.20 -14.07 4.21
N PRO A 23 10.00 -13.59 4.56
CA PRO A 23 9.13 -14.26 5.52
C PRO A 23 8.61 -15.59 4.95
N THR A 24 9.09 -16.67 5.52
CA THR A 24 8.73 -18.07 5.23
C THR A 24 8.29 -18.76 6.51
N THR A 25 7.76 -19.98 6.41
CA THR A 25 7.23 -20.75 7.55
C THR A 25 8.16 -20.76 8.78
N TYR A 26 9.46 -21.02 8.61
CA TYR A 26 10.41 -21.11 9.73
C TYR A 26 10.93 -19.76 10.25
N THR A 27 10.71 -18.68 9.49
CA THR A 27 11.17 -17.33 9.83
C THR A 27 10.04 -16.42 10.32
N CYS A 28 8.81 -16.94 10.37
CA CYS A 28 7.65 -16.24 10.90
C CYS A 28 7.33 -16.67 12.34
N VAL A 29 6.52 -15.85 12.99
CA VAL A 29 5.85 -16.14 14.27
C VAL A 29 4.36 -15.83 14.10
N LYS A 30 3.51 -16.63 14.76
CA LYS A 30 2.07 -16.37 14.76
C LYS A 30 1.76 -15.27 15.75
N ARG A 31 1.10 -14.21 15.31
CA ARG A 31 0.69 -13.08 16.15
C ARG A 31 -0.83 -12.91 16.09
N PRO A 32 -1.53 -12.79 17.23
CA PRO A 32 -2.96 -12.48 17.24
C PRO A 32 -3.20 -11.06 16.68
N VAL A 33 -4.34 -10.88 16.02
CA VAL A 33 -4.78 -9.58 15.50
C VAL A 33 -5.79 -8.97 16.48
N PRO A 34 -5.52 -7.79 17.06
CA PRO A 34 -6.51 -7.06 17.86
C PRO A 34 -7.73 -6.68 17.02
N HIS A 35 -8.94 -6.95 17.52
CA HIS A 35 -10.21 -6.65 16.83
C HIS A 35 -10.18 -7.00 15.33
N PRO A 36 -10.06 -8.30 14.99
CA PRO A 36 -9.78 -8.75 13.64
C PRO A 36 -10.97 -8.49 12.70
N GLN A 37 -10.67 -8.15 11.45
CA GLN A 37 -11.68 -7.95 10.39
C GLN A 37 -11.73 -9.11 9.38
N ALA A 38 -10.63 -9.84 9.20
CA ALA A 38 -10.52 -10.98 8.27
C ALA A 38 -9.75 -12.17 8.87
N HIS A 39 -8.69 -11.92 9.66
CA HIS A 39 -7.83 -12.95 10.22
C HIS A 39 -7.67 -12.78 11.72
N LEU A 40 -8.00 -13.82 12.50
CA LEU A 40 -7.81 -13.83 13.95
C LEU A 40 -6.34 -13.74 14.36
N ALA A 41 -5.44 -14.24 13.52
CA ALA A 41 -4.00 -14.21 13.72
C ALA A 41 -3.28 -14.28 12.36
N LEU A 42 -2.05 -13.75 12.31
CA LEU A 42 -1.20 -13.76 11.12
C LEU A 42 0.17 -14.39 11.42
N ASN A 43 0.72 -15.14 10.47
CA ASN A 43 2.12 -15.53 10.49
C ASN A 43 2.95 -14.39 9.89
N VAL A 44 3.73 -13.71 10.72
CA VAL A 44 4.49 -12.51 10.36
C VAL A 44 5.97 -12.71 10.61
N SER A 45 6.82 -12.01 9.86
CA SER A 45 8.28 -12.07 10.01
C SER A 45 8.70 -11.88 11.46
N ARG A 46 9.44 -12.84 12.02
CA ARG A 46 10.01 -12.73 13.37
C ARG A 46 10.90 -11.51 13.53
N LEU A 47 11.58 -11.11 12.45
CA LEU A 47 12.44 -9.93 12.42
C LEU A 47 11.66 -8.62 12.38
N ALA A 48 10.38 -8.63 11.97
CA ALA A 48 9.57 -7.41 11.91
C ALA A 48 8.87 -7.12 13.25
N VAL A 49 8.75 -8.12 14.12
CA VAL A 49 8.02 -8.03 15.40
C VAL A 49 8.86 -8.49 16.59
N GLY A 50 10.17 -8.69 16.38
CA GLY A 50 11.08 -9.13 17.43
C GLY A 50 11.25 -8.03 18.50
N PRO A 51 11.65 -8.41 19.73
CA PRO A 51 12.11 -7.43 20.71
C PRO A 51 13.30 -6.64 20.13
N ASP A 52 13.49 -5.41 20.61
CA ASP A 52 14.62 -4.54 20.26
C ASP A 52 14.79 -4.29 18.75
N THR A 53 13.67 -4.32 18.00
CA THR A 53 13.65 -4.11 16.55
C THR A 53 13.00 -2.78 16.21
N VAL A 54 13.69 -1.97 15.40
CA VAL A 54 13.08 -0.83 14.70
C VAL A 54 12.72 -1.25 13.29
N LEU A 55 11.42 -1.37 13.04
CA LEU A 55 10.87 -1.65 11.71
C LEU A 55 10.65 -0.35 10.93
N ILE A 56 11.41 -0.18 9.84
CA ILE A 56 11.22 0.89 8.86
C ILE A 56 10.55 0.33 7.62
N ASN A 57 9.38 0.85 7.28
CA ASN A 57 8.60 0.47 6.11
C ASN A 57 8.92 1.41 4.94
N VAL A 58 9.46 0.89 3.85
CA VAL A 58 9.93 1.69 2.71
C VAL A 58 9.17 1.30 1.43
N PRO A 59 7.90 1.71 1.27
CA PRO A 59 7.13 1.41 0.07
C PRO A 59 7.54 2.30 -1.11
N LYS A 60 7.35 1.76 -2.32
CA LYS A 60 7.42 2.53 -3.57
C LYS A 60 6.12 3.28 -3.81
N LEU A 61 6.20 4.55 -4.18
CA LEU A 61 5.06 5.36 -4.65
C LEU A 61 4.63 4.86 -6.03
N LYS A 62 3.57 4.04 -6.07
CA LYS A 62 2.97 3.56 -7.31
C LYS A 62 1.48 3.27 -7.17
N THR A 63 0.79 3.32 -8.29
CA THR A 63 -0.61 2.89 -8.38
C THR A 63 -0.72 1.37 -8.53
N HIS A 64 -1.91 0.84 -8.31
CA HIS A 64 -2.23 -0.57 -8.47
C HIS A 64 -3.74 -0.75 -8.69
N ASN A 65 -4.13 -1.66 -9.58
CA ASN A 65 -5.54 -1.87 -9.95
C ASN A 65 -6.45 -2.24 -8.76
N LEU A 66 -5.90 -2.86 -7.74
CA LEU A 66 -6.54 -3.14 -6.44
C LEU A 66 -5.83 -2.34 -5.33
N ALA A 67 -6.56 -1.69 -4.44
CA ALA A 67 -6.19 -0.63 -3.51
C ALA A 67 -5.95 0.76 -4.12
N ILE A 68 -5.93 0.90 -5.46
CA ILE A 68 -5.59 2.14 -6.21
C ILE A 68 -4.12 2.55 -6.06
N THR A 69 -3.56 2.47 -4.85
CA THR A 69 -2.16 2.77 -4.53
C THR A 69 -1.51 1.58 -3.80
N THR A 70 -0.17 1.57 -3.71
CA THR A 70 0.55 0.53 -2.94
C THR A 70 1.01 1.01 -1.57
N LEU A 71 1.79 2.10 -1.51
CA LEU A 71 2.14 2.84 -0.28
C LEU A 71 2.35 1.96 0.99
N CYS A 72 2.15 2.50 2.19
CA CYS A 72 2.57 1.88 3.44
C CYS A 72 1.71 0.66 3.82
N LEU A 73 0.37 0.80 3.82
CA LEU A 73 -0.53 -0.28 4.28
C LEU A 73 -0.39 -1.55 3.43
N LYS A 74 -0.36 -1.42 2.10
CA LYS A 74 -0.22 -2.59 1.21
C LYS A 74 1.18 -3.18 1.26
N ASN A 75 2.22 -2.37 1.47
CA ASN A 75 3.60 -2.87 1.54
C ASN A 75 3.83 -3.79 2.75
N MET A 76 3.03 -3.64 3.81
CA MET A 76 3.07 -4.54 4.97
C MET A 76 2.64 -5.98 4.66
N MET A 77 1.97 -6.25 3.53
CA MET A 77 1.79 -7.63 3.03
C MET A 77 3.15 -8.34 2.86
N GLY A 78 4.22 -7.60 2.60
CA GLY A 78 5.59 -8.12 2.48
C GLY A 78 6.14 -8.71 3.79
N ALA A 79 5.61 -8.32 4.95
CA ALA A 79 6.00 -8.83 6.27
C ALA A 79 5.27 -10.13 6.66
N VAL A 80 4.20 -10.48 5.93
CA VAL A 80 3.42 -11.70 6.15
C VAL A 80 4.10 -12.88 5.43
N ASN A 81 3.96 -14.07 6.00
CA ASN A 81 4.43 -15.32 5.41
C ASN A 81 4.02 -15.43 3.93
N VAL A 82 4.97 -15.82 3.08
CA VAL A 82 4.80 -15.87 1.62
C VAL A 82 3.58 -16.67 1.17
N PHE A 83 3.19 -17.71 1.90
CA PHE A 83 2.03 -18.54 1.58
C PHE A 83 0.69 -17.94 2.04
N ASP A 84 0.73 -17.03 3.02
CA ASP A 84 -0.47 -16.49 3.68
C ASP A 84 -0.86 -15.10 3.12
N ARG A 85 0.07 -14.43 2.41
CA ARG A 85 -0.07 -13.03 1.96
C ARG A 85 -0.81 -12.82 0.63
N HIS A 86 -1.49 -13.84 0.11
CA HIS A 86 -2.27 -13.74 -1.14
C HIS A 86 -3.64 -13.08 -0.95
N TYR A 87 -3.66 -11.89 -0.33
CA TYR A 87 -4.92 -11.23 0.09
C TYR A 87 -5.86 -10.90 -1.04
N CYS A 88 -5.36 -10.56 -2.23
CA CYS A 88 -6.20 -10.32 -3.39
C CYS A 88 -7.03 -11.58 -3.73
N ALA A 89 -6.40 -12.77 -3.71
CA ALA A 89 -7.09 -14.02 -3.99
C ALA A 89 -8.03 -14.43 -2.86
N GLN A 90 -7.65 -14.20 -1.61
CA GLN A 90 -8.50 -14.48 -0.46
C GLN A 90 -9.75 -13.58 -0.45
N SER A 91 -9.57 -12.28 -0.68
CA SER A 91 -10.68 -11.35 -0.82
C SER A 91 -11.58 -11.68 -2.00
N TRP A 92 -11.02 -12.19 -3.11
CA TRP A 92 -11.81 -12.64 -4.25
C TRP A 92 -12.74 -13.81 -3.90
N ARG A 93 -12.29 -14.72 -3.01
CA ARG A 93 -13.10 -15.86 -2.56
C ARG A 93 -14.32 -15.45 -1.72
N GLU A 94 -14.30 -14.26 -1.12
CA GLU A 94 -15.39 -13.69 -0.33
C GLU A 94 -16.45 -12.98 -1.19
N ILE A 95 -16.17 -12.74 -2.48
CA ILE A 95 -17.16 -12.18 -3.39
C ILE A 95 -18.32 -13.18 -3.55
N PRO A 96 -19.59 -12.73 -3.54
CA PRO A 96 -20.74 -13.59 -3.72
C PRO A 96 -20.58 -14.49 -4.98
N PRO A 97 -20.87 -15.80 -4.90
CA PRO A 97 -20.64 -16.73 -5.99
C PRO A 97 -21.24 -16.29 -7.33
N GLU A 98 -22.43 -15.67 -7.30
CA GLU A 98 -23.15 -15.14 -8.46
C GLU A 98 -22.41 -14.01 -9.19
N LEU A 99 -21.45 -13.35 -8.54
CA LEU A 99 -20.61 -12.29 -9.13
C LEU A 99 -19.19 -12.77 -9.46
N ARG A 100 -18.82 -13.99 -9.04
CA ARG A 100 -17.44 -14.48 -9.07
C ARG A 100 -17.10 -15.31 -10.30
N HIS A 101 -18.11 -15.93 -10.90
CA HIS A 101 -17.97 -16.89 -11.99
C HIS A 101 -18.32 -16.23 -13.33
N ASP A 102 -17.38 -15.44 -13.86
CA ASP A 102 -17.43 -14.88 -15.20
C ASP A 102 -16.04 -14.95 -15.84
N ASP A 103 -15.94 -15.70 -16.94
CA ASP A 103 -14.66 -16.00 -17.60
C ASP A 103 -14.30 -14.99 -18.70
N ARG A 104 -15.14 -13.96 -18.92
CA ARG A 104 -14.82 -12.88 -19.86
C ARG A 104 -13.58 -12.10 -19.39
N PRO A 105 -12.95 -11.31 -20.27
CA PRO A 105 -11.93 -10.35 -19.84
C PRO A 105 -12.47 -9.38 -18.80
N ARG A 106 -11.66 -9.02 -17.79
CA ARG A 106 -12.09 -8.16 -16.66
C ARG A 106 -12.80 -6.87 -17.08
N HIS A 107 -12.34 -6.23 -18.14
CA HIS A 107 -12.91 -4.97 -18.65
C HIS A 107 -14.31 -5.14 -19.27
N GLU A 108 -14.82 -6.37 -19.36
CA GLU A 108 -16.13 -6.70 -19.93
C GLU A 108 -17.16 -7.14 -18.87
N TRP A 109 -16.74 -7.51 -17.66
CA TRP A 109 -17.64 -8.02 -16.62
C TRP A 109 -17.41 -7.45 -15.22
N MET A 110 -16.18 -6.98 -14.90
CA MET A 110 -15.89 -6.36 -13.61
C MET A 110 -16.44 -4.95 -13.62
N ASP A 111 -17.57 -4.70 -12.95
CA ASP A 111 -18.09 -3.35 -12.75
C ASP A 111 -17.48 -2.68 -11.50
N GLU A 112 -17.81 -1.40 -11.30
CA GLU A 112 -17.36 -0.62 -10.13
C GLU A 112 -17.81 -1.26 -8.80
N ARG A 113 -19.00 -1.87 -8.78
CA ARG A 113 -19.57 -2.48 -7.57
C ARG A 113 -18.78 -3.72 -7.15
N VAL A 114 -18.50 -4.64 -8.08
CA VAL A 114 -17.70 -5.85 -7.82
C VAL A 114 -16.28 -5.45 -7.46
N HIS A 115 -15.71 -4.45 -8.14
CA HIS A 115 -14.40 -3.92 -7.82
C HIS A 115 -14.35 -3.35 -6.40
N ALA A 116 -15.35 -2.56 -5.99
CA ALA A 116 -15.45 -2.01 -4.64
C ALA A 116 -15.59 -3.10 -3.55
N LEU A 117 -16.35 -4.17 -3.80
CA LEU A 117 -16.42 -5.31 -2.89
C LEU A 117 -15.06 -5.99 -2.72
N TRP A 118 -14.33 -6.14 -3.82
CA TRP A 118 -13.00 -6.75 -3.81
C TRP A 118 -11.96 -5.85 -3.11
N GLN A 119 -12.05 -4.54 -3.32
CA GLN A 119 -11.28 -3.53 -2.61
C GLN A 119 -11.51 -3.61 -1.09
N ALA A 120 -12.77 -3.72 -0.65
CA ALA A 120 -13.12 -3.78 0.76
C ALA A 120 -12.59 -5.05 1.44
N GLY A 121 -12.66 -6.20 0.78
CA GLY A 121 -12.10 -7.44 1.34
C GLY A 121 -10.57 -7.46 1.40
N LEU A 122 -9.88 -6.76 0.48
CA LEU A 122 -8.46 -6.49 0.62
C LEU A 122 -8.20 -5.56 1.82
N ALA A 123 -8.95 -4.46 1.93
CA ALA A 123 -8.77 -3.45 2.99
C ALA A 123 -8.85 -4.05 4.40
N ARG A 124 -9.81 -4.95 4.66
CA ARG A 124 -9.91 -5.67 5.95
C ARG A 124 -8.60 -6.39 6.32
N ARG A 125 -7.94 -7.00 5.35
CA ARG A 125 -6.68 -7.74 5.55
C ARG A 125 -5.47 -6.81 5.71
N LEU A 126 -5.47 -5.68 5.01
CA LEU A 126 -4.48 -4.63 5.22
C LEU A 126 -4.57 -4.07 6.64
N ASN A 127 -5.78 -3.82 7.12
CA ASN A 127 -6.03 -3.38 8.50
C ASN A 127 -5.52 -4.40 9.53
N ASP A 128 -5.86 -5.67 9.36
CA ASP A 128 -5.36 -6.73 10.26
C ASP A 128 -3.83 -6.83 10.28
N THR A 129 -3.20 -6.66 9.11
CA THR A 129 -1.73 -6.65 8.99
C THR A 129 -1.13 -5.43 9.68
N ALA A 130 -1.73 -4.26 9.51
CA ALA A 130 -1.29 -3.03 10.16
C ALA A 130 -1.33 -3.13 11.69
N LYS A 131 -2.36 -3.79 12.24
CA LYS A 131 -2.48 -4.06 13.68
C LYS A 131 -1.47 -5.10 14.16
N ALA A 132 -1.21 -6.13 13.35
CA ALA A 132 -0.27 -7.19 13.69
C ALA A 132 1.19 -6.80 13.46
N VAL A 133 1.50 -5.83 12.62
CA VAL A 133 2.88 -5.43 12.31
C VAL A 133 2.92 -3.91 12.13
N PRO A 134 2.79 -3.12 13.21
CA PRO A 134 2.92 -1.67 13.11
C PRO A 134 4.40 -1.30 12.89
N PRO A 135 4.76 -0.67 11.76
CA PRO A 135 6.11 -0.11 11.58
C PRO A 135 6.31 1.11 12.48
N HIS A 136 7.56 1.36 12.85
CA HIS A 136 7.95 2.50 13.69
C HIS A 136 8.12 3.77 12.85
N LEU A 137 8.53 3.60 11.59
CA LEU A 137 8.70 4.68 10.63
C LEU A 137 8.28 4.20 9.24
N ASN A 138 7.58 5.05 8.52
CA ASN A 138 7.23 4.84 7.13
C ASN A 138 7.95 5.88 6.27
N ILE A 139 8.53 5.45 5.16
CA ILE A 139 9.25 6.29 4.21
C ILE A 139 8.79 5.89 2.80
N VAL A 140 7.79 6.59 2.27
CA VAL A 140 7.35 6.42 0.89
C VAL A 140 8.42 7.01 -0.02
N GLU A 141 9.06 6.16 -0.81
CA GLU A 141 10.01 6.59 -1.83
C GLU A 141 9.27 6.85 -3.15
N GLY A 142 9.29 8.11 -3.57
CA GLY A 142 8.64 8.59 -4.79
C GLY A 142 9.55 9.48 -5.62
N VAL A 143 10.88 9.32 -5.57
CA VAL A 143 11.80 10.03 -6.47
C VAL A 143 11.38 9.78 -7.92
N VAL A 144 11.06 8.52 -8.20
CA VAL A 144 10.34 8.10 -9.40
C VAL A 144 9.05 7.40 -8.99
N GLY A 145 7.90 8.01 -9.26
CA GLY A 145 6.59 7.38 -9.10
C GLY A 145 6.21 6.54 -10.32
N ARG A 146 5.25 5.61 -10.18
CA ARG A 146 4.72 4.84 -11.31
C ARG A 146 3.20 4.73 -11.29
N ASP A 147 2.57 5.00 -12.43
CA ASP A 147 1.12 4.86 -12.61
C ASP A 147 0.73 3.50 -13.27
N GLY A 148 -0.54 3.31 -13.61
CA GLY A 148 -1.05 2.15 -14.34
C GLY A 148 -1.61 1.02 -13.48
N THR A 149 -1.26 -0.24 -13.80
CA THR A 149 -1.85 -1.43 -13.16
C THR A 149 -1.10 -1.87 -11.90
N GLY A 150 0.07 -1.29 -11.64
CA GLY A 150 1.00 -1.73 -10.60
C GLY A 150 1.88 -2.93 -10.99
N PHE A 151 1.72 -3.43 -12.22
CA PHE A 151 2.49 -4.52 -12.81
C PHE A 151 3.23 -4.05 -14.08
N HIS A 152 2.82 -4.55 -15.24
CA HIS A 152 3.53 -4.37 -16.52
C HIS A 152 3.08 -3.13 -17.31
N ARG A 153 1.91 -2.56 -16.99
CA ARG A 153 1.35 -1.39 -17.69
C ARG A 153 1.42 -0.16 -16.81
N GLY A 154 1.90 0.95 -17.38
CA GLY A 154 2.07 2.23 -16.69
C GLY A 154 3.31 3.00 -17.16
N ARG A 155 3.44 4.23 -16.67
CA ARG A 155 4.53 5.18 -16.94
C ARG A 155 5.21 5.58 -15.65
N ASN A 156 6.50 5.91 -15.76
CA ASN A 156 7.28 6.44 -14.64
C ASN A 156 7.23 7.97 -14.66
N TYR A 157 7.16 8.59 -13.49
CA TYR A 157 7.11 10.05 -13.32
C TYR A 157 8.21 10.49 -12.35
N PRO A 158 9.04 11.49 -12.72
CA PRO A 158 10.07 12.02 -11.85
C PRO A 158 9.45 12.99 -10.83
N LEU A 159 8.84 12.45 -9.77
CA LEU A 159 8.14 13.29 -8.79
C LEU A 159 9.11 13.96 -7.80
N GLY A 160 10.28 13.36 -7.55
CA GLY A 160 11.26 13.92 -6.61
C GLY A 160 10.79 13.93 -5.16
N LEU A 161 9.82 13.08 -4.80
CA LEU A 161 9.17 13.09 -3.49
C LEU A 161 9.71 12.00 -2.56
N VAL A 162 9.84 12.33 -1.28
CA VAL A 162 9.92 11.37 -0.18
C VAL A 162 8.93 11.82 0.88
N ILE A 163 8.00 10.94 1.28
CA ILE A 163 7.06 11.22 2.36
C ILE A 163 7.40 10.32 3.54
N ALA A 164 7.57 10.91 4.73
CA ALA A 164 7.92 10.17 5.92
C ALA A 164 6.99 10.48 7.10
N GLY A 165 6.72 9.48 7.93
CA GLY A 165 5.91 9.64 9.12
C GLY A 165 5.73 8.35 9.93
N VAL A 166 5.24 8.49 11.15
CA VAL A 166 5.10 7.38 12.11
C VAL A 166 3.73 6.69 12.08
N ASN A 167 2.78 7.20 11.29
CA ASN A 167 1.46 6.61 11.11
C ASN A 167 1.22 6.25 9.64
N MET A 168 0.91 4.99 9.35
CA MET A 168 0.71 4.50 7.98
C MET A 168 -0.44 5.18 7.25
N VAL A 169 -1.58 5.38 7.93
CA VAL A 169 -2.77 5.99 7.30
C VAL A 169 -2.48 7.44 6.94
N ALA A 170 -1.90 8.21 7.87
CA ALA A 170 -1.54 9.60 7.63
C ALA A 170 -0.55 9.76 6.45
N VAL A 171 0.49 8.91 6.42
CA VAL A 171 1.49 8.92 5.34
C VAL A 171 0.85 8.53 4.00
N ASP A 172 0.02 7.49 3.97
CA ASP A 172 -0.66 7.08 2.75
C ASP A 172 -1.67 8.12 2.27
N SER A 173 -2.32 8.84 3.18
CA SER A 173 -3.25 9.92 2.84
C SER A 173 -2.55 11.11 2.19
N VAL A 174 -1.42 11.57 2.75
CA VAL A 174 -0.62 12.61 2.09
C VAL A 174 -0.07 12.10 0.76
N ALA A 175 0.48 10.90 0.72
CA ALA A 175 1.08 10.35 -0.50
C ALA A 175 0.04 10.14 -1.62
N SER A 176 -1.15 9.61 -1.30
CA SER A 176 -2.23 9.44 -2.29
C SER A 176 -2.78 10.78 -2.79
N TYR A 177 -2.89 11.79 -1.92
CA TYR A 177 -3.22 13.15 -2.35
C TYR A 177 -2.20 13.71 -3.33
N LEU A 178 -0.90 13.60 -3.00
CA LEU A 178 0.18 14.05 -3.88
C LEU A 178 0.22 13.28 -5.20
N MET A 179 -0.20 12.01 -5.22
CA MET A 179 -0.39 11.25 -6.46
C MET A 179 -1.56 11.74 -7.30
N GLY A 180 -2.47 12.52 -6.71
CA GLY A 180 -3.62 13.08 -7.41
C GLY A 180 -4.97 12.48 -7.04
N PHE A 181 -5.04 11.61 -6.03
CA PHE A 181 -6.29 10.96 -5.60
C PHE A 181 -6.90 11.63 -4.38
N ASP A 182 -8.21 11.48 -4.18
CA ASP A 182 -8.86 11.86 -2.93
C ASP A 182 -8.70 10.76 -1.86
N PRO A 183 -7.95 10.99 -0.76
CA PRO A 183 -7.74 9.98 0.29
C PRO A 183 -9.04 9.50 0.97
N ALA A 184 -10.12 10.30 0.93
CA ALA A 184 -11.42 9.93 1.49
C ALA A 184 -12.17 8.92 0.60
N GLN A 185 -11.90 8.92 -0.70
CA GLN A 185 -12.52 8.02 -1.66
C GLN A 185 -11.81 6.67 -1.76
N LEU A 186 -10.54 6.60 -1.35
CA LEU A 186 -9.79 5.34 -1.31
C LEU A 186 -10.36 4.41 -0.23
N ILE A 187 -11.03 3.34 -0.68
CA ILE A 187 -11.72 2.36 0.19
C ILE A 187 -10.82 1.86 1.33
N TYR A 188 -9.56 1.56 1.04
CA TYR A 188 -8.64 1.04 2.07
C TYR A 188 -8.24 2.09 3.11
N LEU A 189 -8.13 3.37 2.74
CA LEU A 189 -7.82 4.46 3.70
C LEU A 189 -9.02 4.80 4.54
N ARG A 190 -10.21 4.90 3.93
CA ARG A 190 -11.45 5.12 4.66
C ARG A 190 -11.66 4.03 5.71
N MET A 191 -11.57 2.76 5.30
CA MET A 191 -11.73 1.63 6.23
C MET A 191 -10.63 1.55 7.29
N ALA A 192 -9.41 2.00 6.99
CA ALA A 192 -8.33 2.06 7.98
C ALA A 192 -8.58 3.16 9.03
N ALA A 193 -9.05 4.33 8.59
CA ALA A 193 -9.43 5.43 9.48
C ALA A 193 -10.62 5.04 10.38
N GLU A 194 -11.68 4.45 9.81
CA GLU A 194 -12.82 3.90 10.56
C GLU A 194 -12.40 2.83 11.59
N ALA A 195 -11.35 2.08 11.30
CA ALA A 195 -10.77 1.09 12.22
C ALA A 195 -9.83 1.70 13.29
N GLY A 196 -9.69 3.02 13.33
CA GLY A 196 -8.86 3.73 14.31
C GLY A 196 -7.34 3.63 14.05
N LEU A 197 -6.92 3.29 12.83
CA LEU A 197 -5.49 3.12 12.50
C LEU A 197 -4.77 4.45 12.20
N GLY A 198 -5.50 5.52 12.00
CA GLY A 198 -4.99 6.86 11.73
C GLY A 198 -6.04 7.73 11.05
N CYS A 199 -5.59 8.80 10.40
CA CYS A 199 -6.47 9.81 9.83
C CYS A 199 -6.26 9.91 8.31
N ASN A 200 -7.37 9.96 7.56
CA ASN A 200 -7.38 10.18 6.12
C ASN A 200 -7.95 11.54 5.68
N ASP A 201 -8.20 12.43 6.63
CA ASP A 201 -8.56 13.82 6.37
C ASP A 201 -7.30 14.68 6.41
N LEU A 202 -6.92 15.27 5.27
CA LEU A 202 -5.72 16.10 5.14
C LEU A 202 -5.77 17.34 6.03
N ALA A 203 -6.96 17.90 6.29
CA ALA A 203 -7.10 19.09 7.13
C ALA A 203 -6.76 18.81 8.60
N ALA A 204 -6.86 17.55 9.03
CA ALA A 204 -6.51 17.10 10.37
C ALA A 204 -5.04 16.64 10.48
N LEU A 205 -4.28 16.61 9.38
CA LEU A 205 -2.88 16.18 9.38
C LEU A 205 -1.93 17.38 9.44
N ARG A 206 -0.96 17.31 10.35
CA ARG A 206 0.18 18.24 10.35
C ARG A 206 1.20 17.78 9.33
N VAL A 207 1.31 18.50 8.21
CA VAL A 207 2.28 18.24 7.16
C VAL A 207 3.42 19.26 7.24
N CYS A 208 4.65 18.76 7.18
CA CYS A 208 5.87 19.58 7.15
C CYS A 208 6.71 19.24 5.92
N VAL A 209 7.55 20.17 5.49
CA VAL A 209 8.57 19.96 4.46
C VAL A 209 9.96 20.17 5.06
N VAL A 210 10.98 19.62 4.40
CA VAL A 210 12.39 19.92 4.71
C VAL A 210 12.85 20.99 3.74
N ALA A 211 13.17 22.18 4.26
CA ALA A 211 13.70 23.30 3.50
C ALA A 211 14.96 23.82 4.22
N ASP A 212 16.06 23.99 3.49
CA ASP A 212 17.35 24.47 4.02
C ASP A 212 17.84 23.74 5.29
N GLY A 213 17.60 22.43 5.35
CA GLY A 213 18.00 21.58 6.48
C GLY A 213 17.09 21.66 7.72
N ALA A 214 16.01 22.43 7.66
CA ALA A 214 15.03 22.56 8.75
C ALA A 214 13.69 21.92 8.38
N ILE A 215 12.97 21.42 9.39
CA ILE A 215 11.58 20.95 9.25
C ILE A 215 10.66 22.14 9.50
N VAL A 216 9.92 22.57 8.47
CA VAL A 216 8.99 23.70 8.54
C VAL A 216 7.58 23.27 8.13
N PRO A 217 6.51 23.93 8.63
CA PRO A 217 5.15 23.64 8.20
C PRO A 217 5.00 23.75 6.68
N CYS A 218 4.29 22.80 6.07
CA CYS A 218 3.93 22.87 4.66
C CYS A 218 2.75 23.83 4.49
N LEU A 219 2.99 24.98 3.86
CA LEU A 219 1.95 26.01 3.68
C LEU A 219 1.05 25.76 2.47
N ASP A 220 1.59 25.10 1.43
CA ASP A 220 0.85 24.76 0.21
C ASP A 220 1.19 23.33 -0.21
N LEU A 221 0.38 22.38 0.27
CA LEU A 221 0.50 20.97 -0.12
C LEU A 221 0.06 20.75 -1.57
N ALA A 222 -0.85 21.59 -2.09
CA ALA A 222 -1.40 21.44 -3.43
C ALA A 222 -0.34 21.71 -4.50
N ALA A 223 0.59 22.64 -4.25
CA ALA A 223 1.74 22.90 -5.12
C ALA A 223 2.67 21.68 -5.32
N LEU A 224 2.63 20.70 -4.42
CA LEU A 224 3.43 19.47 -4.51
C LEU A 224 2.68 18.32 -5.21
N ARG A 225 1.40 18.52 -5.53
CA ARG A 225 0.56 17.50 -6.15
C ARG A 225 0.98 17.26 -7.59
N ALA A 226 0.96 16.00 -8.01
CA ALA A 226 1.26 15.62 -9.39
C ALA A 226 0.25 16.26 -10.36
N ASP A 227 0.78 16.95 -11.37
CA ASP A 227 0.01 17.51 -12.47
C ASP A 227 0.62 17.07 -13.82
N PRO A 228 -0.10 16.27 -14.63
CA PRO A 228 -1.42 15.72 -14.35
C PRO A 228 -1.39 14.66 -13.23
N PRO A 229 -2.54 14.39 -12.56
CA PRO A 229 -2.66 13.30 -11.60
C PRO A 229 -2.25 11.94 -12.18
N LEU A 230 -1.66 11.07 -11.36
CA LEU A 230 -1.27 9.72 -11.76
C LEU A 230 -2.51 8.88 -12.10
N ARG A 231 -2.40 8.04 -13.13
CA ARG A 231 -3.50 7.20 -13.60
C ARG A 231 -3.53 5.81 -12.95
N VAL A 232 -4.72 5.27 -12.77
CA VAL A 232 -4.91 3.85 -12.43
C VAL A 232 -5.59 3.14 -13.58
N ILE A 233 -5.09 1.97 -13.94
CA ILE A 233 -5.75 1.09 -14.91
C ILE A 233 -6.35 -0.06 -14.10
N ARG A 234 -7.64 0.01 -13.78
CA ARG A 234 -8.33 -1.02 -13.00
C ARG A 234 -8.76 -2.19 -13.89
N GLY A 235 -9.09 -1.90 -15.14
CA GLY A 235 -9.60 -2.86 -16.13
C GLY A 235 -11.04 -3.26 -15.81
N ILE A 236 -11.89 -2.27 -15.53
CA ILE A 236 -13.32 -2.46 -15.22
C ILE A 236 -14.21 -1.88 -16.33
N VAL A 237 -15.47 -2.30 -16.36
CA VAL A 237 -16.47 -1.85 -17.34
C VAL A 237 -16.64 -0.33 -17.25
N GLY A 238 -16.59 0.35 -18.39
CA GLY A 238 -16.81 1.80 -18.47
C GLY A 238 -15.61 2.66 -18.03
N GLU A 239 -14.48 2.04 -17.68
CA GLU A 239 -13.25 2.78 -17.39
C GLU A 239 -12.63 3.29 -18.70
N SER A 240 -12.77 4.59 -18.97
CA SER A 240 -11.94 5.27 -19.96
C SER A 240 -10.53 5.47 -19.41
N ASP A 241 -9.53 5.59 -20.29
CA ASP A 241 -8.11 5.87 -19.95
C ASP A 241 -7.88 7.21 -19.20
N SER A 242 -8.95 7.90 -18.80
CA SER A 242 -8.99 9.23 -18.17
C SER A 242 -9.48 9.24 -16.71
N PHE A 243 -9.84 8.09 -16.12
CA PHE A 243 -10.33 8.07 -14.73
C PHE A 243 -9.18 8.18 -13.71
N ASN A 244 -9.19 9.27 -12.95
CA ASN A 244 -8.50 9.39 -11.67
C ASN A 244 -9.59 9.45 -10.59
N CYS A 245 -9.58 8.50 -9.66
CA CYS A 245 -10.57 8.44 -8.57
C CYS A 245 -10.38 9.60 -7.58
#